data_AF-A0A7S2H519-F1
#
_entry.id   AF-A0A7S2H519-F1
#
_cell.length_a   1.000
_cell.length_b   1.000
_cell.length_c   1.000
_cell.angle_alpha   90.00
_cell.angle_beta   90.00
_cell.angle_gamma   90.00
#
_symmetry.space_group_name_H-M   'P 1'
#
loop_
_entity.id
_entity.type
_entity.pdbx_description
1 polymer ?
#
loop_
_entity_poly.entity_id
_entity_poly.type
_entity_poly.pdbx_seq_one_letter_code
_entity_poly.pdbx_strand_id
1 'polypeptide(L)'
;EKAAALEEARKVSRRQYLEMREKKMLDAARDDVRDEEFLFGDVQLTDKEKADNAYKKKVFELAEKRVNLSDHTDRYVMPTAFDAEGQVDQNKRFDGLLARYQEEEKEELNEFQAWDATQIKR
;
A
#
# COMPACT_ATOMS: atom_id res chain seq x y z
N GLU A 1 -15.31 -35.86 -0.63
CA GLU A 1 -15.92 -34.56 -0.26
C GLU A 1 -15.29 -33.94 1.00
N LYS A 2 -15.44 -34.53 2.20
CA LYS A 2 -14.88 -33.96 3.45
C LYS A 2 -13.36 -33.72 3.43
N ALA A 3 -12.58 -34.61 2.83
CA ALA A 3 -11.12 -34.43 2.69
C ALA A 3 -10.73 -33.26 1.79
N ALA A 4 -11.49 -33.00 0.71
CA ALA A 4 -11.25 -31.87 -0.18
C ALA A 4 -11.62 -30.54 0.51
N ALA A 5 -12.74 -30.51 1.23
CA ALA A 5 -13.13 -29.34 2.03
C ALA A 5 -12.09 -29.00 3.12
N LEU A 6 -11.50 -30.02 3.75
CA LEU A 6 -10.43 -29.84 4.74
C LEU A 6 -9.18 -29.21 4.11
N GLU A 7 -8.80 -29.63 2.90
CA GLU A 7 -7.61 -29.09 2.23
C GLU A 7 -7.82 -27.63 1.81
N GLU A 8 -9.01 -27.29 1.32
CA GLU A 8 -9.35 -25.88 1.04
C GLU A 8 -9.34 -25.03 2.31
N ALA A 9 -9.87 -25.54 3.43
CA ALA A 9 -9.82 -24.84 4.71
C ALA A 9 -8.37 -24.58 5.17
N ARG A 10 -7.46 -25.54 4.97
CA ARG A 10 -6.02 -25.35 5.27
C ARG A 10 -5.39 -24.28 4.39
N LYS A 11 -5.73 -24.24 3.10
CA LYS A 11 -5.21 -23.21 2.18
C LYS A 11 -5.67 -21.82 2.59
N VAL A 12 -6.94 -21.66 2.96
CA VAL A 12 -7.47 -20.39 3.47
C VAL A 12 -6.76 -19.99 4.77
N SER A 13 -6.67 -20.92 5.73
CA SER A 13 -6.00 -20.68 7.01
C SER A 13 -4.53 -20.28 6.84
N ARG A 14 -3.78 -20.92 5.93
CA ARG A 14 -2.39 -20.57 5.63
C ARG A 14 -2.26 -19.17 5.05
N ARG A 15 -3.16 -18.77 4.14
CA ARG A 15 -3.16 -17.40 3.57
C ARG A 15 -3.36 -16.36 4.67
N GLN A 16 -4.38 -16.53 5.50
CA GLN A 16 -4.64 -15.64 6.64
C GLN A 16 -3.46 -15.62 7.64
N TYR A 17 -2.84 -16.77 7.90
CA TYR A 17 -1.67 -16.84 8.76
C TYR A 17 -0.49 -16.03 8.21
N LEU A 18 -0.24 -16.09 6.90
CA LEU A 18 0.84 -15.34 6.26
C LEU A 18 0.62 -13.83 6.39
N GLU A 19 -0.60 -13.34 6.16
CA GLU A 19 -0.96 -11.93 6.35
C GLU A 19 -0.73 -11.47 7.80
N MET A 20 -1.21 -12.24 8.78
CA MET A 20 -0.98 -11.94 10.20
C MET A 20 0.50 -11.99 10.57
N ARG A 21 1.23 -12.95 10.00
CA ARG A 21 2.66 -13.16 10.28
C ARG A 21 3.50 -12.05 9.68
N GLU A 22 3.19 -11.61 8.47
CA GLU A 22 3.84 -10.49 7.80
C GLU A 22 3.71 -9.22 8.64
N LYS A 23 2.49 -8.89 9.07
CA LYS A 23 2.25 -7.74 9.96
C LYS A 23 3.06 -7.84 11.25
N LYS A 24 3.05 -8.99 11.92
CA LYS A 24 3.80 -9.19 13.17
C LYS A 24 5.32 -9.05 12.98
N MET A 25 5.85 -9.47 11.83
CA MET A 25 7.28 -9.34 11.53
C MET A 25 7.65 -7.89 11.22
N LEU A 26 6.78 -7.14 10.54
CA LEU A 26 6.96 -5.70 10.33
C LEU A 26 6.94 -4.91 11.64
N ASP A 27 5.98 -5.22 12.52
CA ASP A 27 5.89 -4.57 13.84
C ASP A 27 7.16 -4.85 14.67
N ALA A 28 7.64 -6.10 14.68
CA ALA A 28 8.89 -6.46 15.37
C ALA A 28 10.11 -5.71 14.78
N ALA A 29 10.22 -5.60 13.45
CA ALA A 29 11.30 -4.86 12.83
C ALA A 29 11.25 -3.35 13.13
N ARG A 30 10.04 -2.79 13.26
CA ARG A 30 9.83 -1.40 13.70
C ARG A 30 10.31 -1.19 15.13
N ASP A 31 9.93 -2.10 16.02
CA ASP A 31 10.31 -2.05 17.43
C ASP A 31 11.83 -2.20 17.58
N ASP A 32 12.47 -3.12 16.84
CA ASP A 32 13.92 -3.29 16.83
C ASP A 32 14.65 -1.99 16.45
N VAL A 33 14.19 -1.29 15.40
CA VAL A 33 14.78 -0.01 14.97
C VAL A 33 14.59 1.07 16.04
N ARG A 34 13.40 1.12 16.65
CA ARG A 34 13.08 2.11 17.69
C ARG A 34 13.89 1.89 18.96
N ASP A 35 14.05 0.64 19.36
CA ASP A 35 14.82 0.26 20.54
C ASP A 35 16.29 0.62 20.36
N GLU A 36 16.87 0.43 19.16
CA GLU A 36 18.23 0.86 18.89
C GLU A 36 18.41 2.38 19.03
N GLU A 37 17.47 3.16 18.51
CA GLU A 37 17.51 4.63 18.65
C GLU A 37 17.36 5.07 20.11
N PHE A 38 16.48 4.41 20.85
CA PHE A 38 16.21 4.74 22.25
C PHE A 38 17.35 4.33 23.18
N LEU A 39 17.92 3.13 23.00
CA LEU A 39 18.96 2.57 23.87
C LEU A 39 20.35 3.16 23.58
N PHE A 40 20.64 3.49 22.32
CA PHE A 40 22.00 3.85 21.89
C PHE A 40 22.12 5.25 21.27
N GLY A 41 21.05 6.05 21.26
CA GLY A 41 21.05 7.40 20.66
C GLY A 41 22.11 8.35 21.23
N ASP A 42 22.43 8.22 22.52
CA ASP A 42 23.39 9.09 23.22
C ASP A 42 24.83 8.51 23.25
N VAL A 43 25.04 7.31 22.70
CA VAL A 43 26.32 6.60 22.78
C VAL A 43 27.11 6.75 21.47
N GLN A 44 28.43 6.86 21.58
CA GLN A 44 29.31 6.84 20.41
C GLN A 44 29.39 5.42 19.83
N LEU A 45 28.60 5.16 18.79
CA LEU A 45 28.60 3.90 18.04
C LEU A 45 29.85 3.79 17.14
N THR A 46 30.35 2.57 17.01
CA THR A 46 31.38 2.23 16.02
C THR A 46 30.84 2.31 14.59
N ASP A 47 31.73 2.41 13.60
CA ASP A 47 31.32 2.51 12.19
C ASP A 47 30.53 1.28 11.72
N LYS A 48 30.85 0.11 12.26
CA LYS A 48 30.12 -1.14 11.96
C LYS A 48 28.69 -1.09 12.49
N GLU A 49 28.51 -0.71 13.75
CA GLU A 49 27.19 -0.62 14.38
C GLU A 49 26.30 0.43 13.68
N LYS A 50 26.88 1.56 13.27
CA LYS A 50 26.18 2.57 12.46
C LYS A 50 25.71 2.00 11.12
N ALA A 51 26.56 1.24 10.43
CA ALA A 51 26.21 0.61 9.16
C ALA A 51 25.10 -0.44 9.33
N ASP A 52 25.16 -1.22 10.41
CA ASP A 52 24.15 -2.24 10.73
C ASP A 52 22.79 -1.60 11.05
N ASN A 53 22.76 -0.53 11.86
CA ASN A 53 21.52 0.22 12.14
C ASN A 53 20.93 0.84 10.87
N ALA A 54 21.77 1.44 10.02
CA ALA A 54 21.35 1.99 8.73
C ALA A 54 20.78 0.90 7.79
N TYR A 55 21.39 -0.29 7.80
CA TYR A 55 20.89 -1.44 7.04
C TYR A 55 19.52 -1.89 7.55
N LYS A 56 19.34 -2.03 8.87
CA LYS A 56 18.05 -2.41 9.49
C LYS A 56 16.94 -1.41 9.12
N LYS A 57 17.21 -0.12 9.23
CA LYS A 57 16.29 0.96 8.81
C LYS A 57 15.88 0.83 7.35
N LYS A 58 16.84 0.63 6.46
CA LYS A 58 16.58 0.46 5.02
C LYS A 58 15.75 -0.78 4.73
N VAL A 59 16.00 -1.89 5.42
CA VAL A 59 15.21 -3.13 5.26
C VAL A 59 13.77 -2.91 5.72
N PHE A 60 13.58 -2.27 6.89
CA PHE A 60 12.25 -1.93 7.38
C PHE A 60 11.50 -1.03 6.40
N GLU A 61 12.12 0.04 5.90
CA GLU A 61 11.52 0.97 4.93
C GLU A 61 11.11 0.26 3.63
N LEU A 62 11.96 -0.62 3.10
CA LEU A 62 11.64 -1.41 1.91
C LEU A 62 10.48 -2.37 2.15
N ALA A 63 10.42 -3.00 3.32
CA ALA A 63 9.35 -3.92 3.67
C ALA A 63 8.03 -3.18 3.89
N GLU A 64 8.04 -2.03 4.54
CA GLU A 64 6.88 -1.15 4.72
C GLU A 64 6.36 -0.64 3.37
N LYS A 65 7.25 -0.16 2.49
CA LYS A 65 6.88 0.24 1.13
C LYS A 65 6.23 -0.91 0.36
N ARG A 66 6.73 -2.13 0.49
CA ARG A 66 6.15 -3.31 -0.18
C ARG A 66 4.73 -3.61 0.27
N VAL A 67 4.43 -3.49 1.57
CA VAL A 67 3.07 -3.73 2.09
C VAL A 67 2.13 -2.58 1.73
N ASN A 68 2.63 -1.34 1.71
CA ASN A 68 1.84 -0.16 1.36
C ASN A 68 1.65 0.02 -0.15
N LEU A 69 2.49 -0.61 -0.99
CA LEU A 69 2.26 -0.69 -2.42
C LEU A 69 1.03 -1.58 -2.64
N SER A 70 -0.15 -0.95 -2.58
CA SER A 70 -1.43 -1.60 -2.76
C SER A 70 -1.51 -2.31 -4.11
N ASP A 71 -2.49 -3.20 -4.25
CA ASP A 71 -2.98 -3.77 -5.51
C ASP A 71 -3.47 -2.71 -6.52
N HIS A 72 -3.00 -1.47 -6.46
CA HIS A 72 -3.05 -0.54 -7.59
C HIS A 72 -2.11 -1.05 -8.67
N THR A 73 -2.55 -2.14 -9.28
CA THR A 73 -2.05 -2.55 -10.55
C THR A 73 -2.38 -1.42 -11.51
N ASP A 74 -1.36 -0.79 -12.07
CA ASP A 74 -1.39 -0.07 -13.35
C ASP A 74 -1.78 -1.00 -14.52
N ARG A 75 -2.59 -2.02 -14.24
CA ARG A 75 -3.13 -2.95 -15.20
C ARG A 75 -4.49 -2.41 -15.61
N TYR A 76 -4.74 -2.47 -16.90
CA TYR A 76 -6.04 -2.18 -17.46
C TYR A 76 -7.10 -3.08 -16.81
N VAL A 77 -8.07 -2.47 -16.12
CA VAL A 77 -9.28 -3.15 -15.63
C VAL A 77 -10.39 -2.86 -16.62
N MET A 78 -10.94 -3.90 -17.24
CA MET A 78 -12.13 -3.76 -18.10
C MET A 78 -13.25 -3.13 -17.28
N PRO A 79 -13.86 -2.02 -17.73
CA PRO A 79 -14.99 -1.42 -17.04
C PRO A 79 -16.11 -2.43 -16.83
N THR A 80 -16.73 -2.40 -15.65
CA THR A 80 -17.91 -3.22 -15.39
C THR A 80 -19.06 -2.78 -16.30
N ALA A 81 -19.70 -3.73 -16.98
CA ALA A 81 -20.90 -3.44 -17.77
C ALA A 81 -22.04 -2.93 -16.87
N PHE A 82 -22.72 -1.88 -17.32
CA PHE A 82 -23.81 -1.25 -16.56
C PHE A 82 -25.13 -2.03 -16.63
N ASP A 83 -25.37 -2.69 -17.77
CA ASP A 83 -26.55 -3.49 -18.04
C ASP A 83 -26.07 -4.92 -18.36
N ALA A 84 -26.47 -5.89 -17.54
CA ALA A 84 -26.29 -7.32 -17.82
C ALA A 84 -27.65 -7.95 -18.15
N GLU A 85 -27.65 -9.09 -18.86
CA GLU A 85 -28.86 -9.74 -19.37
C GLU A 85 -29.89 -10.01 -18.25
N GLY A 86 -30.91 -9.13 -18.19
CA GLY A 86 -32.06 -9.24 -17.28
C GLY A 86 -32.02 -8.39 -16.00
N GLN A 87 -30.93 -7.67 -15.69
CA GLN A 87 -30.86 -6.82 -14.50
C GLN A 87 -30.10 -5.51 -14.77
N VAL A 88 -30.76 -4.38 -14.50
CA VAL A 88 -30.21 -3.02 -14.66
C VAL A 88 -29.82 -2.47 -13.29
N ASP A 89 -28.53 -2.23 -13.07
CA ASP A 89 -28.03 -1.56 -11.87
C ASP A 89 -28.03 -0.04 -12.08
N GLN A 90 -29.15 0.62 -11.75
CA GLN A 90 -29.29 2.07 -11.95
C GLN A 90 -28.21 2.88 -11.24
N ASN A 91 -27.80 2.47 -10.03
CA ASN A 91 -26.75 3.14 -9.26
C ASN A 91 -25.43 3.19 -10.04
N LYS A 92 -25.01 2.09 -10.68
CA LYS A 92 -23.77 2.06 -11.49
C LYS A 92 -23.84 2.99 -12.69
N ARG A 93 -25.02 3.15 -13.30
CA ARG A 93 -25.23 4.10 -14.41
C ARG A 93 -25.10 5.54 -13.95
N PHE A 94 -25.67 5.86 -12.78
CA PHE A 94 -25.52 7.17 -12.16
C PHE A 94 -24.06 7.43 -11.76
N ASP A 95 -23.38 6.44 -11.18
CA ASP A 95 -21.96 6.55 -10.84
C ASP A 95 -21.11 6.79 -12.08
N GLY A 96 -21.33 6.06 -13.18
CA GLY A 96 -20.62 6.29 -14.45
C GLY A 96 -20.91 7.65 -15.08
N LEU A 97 -22.12 8.19 -14.91
CA LEU A 97 -22.51 9.53 -15.36
C LEU A 97 -21.83 10.62 -14.50
N LEU A 98 -21.79 10.42 -13.18
CA LEU A 98 -21.20 11.35 -12.22
C LEU A 98 -19.67 11.26 -12.15
N ALA A 99 -19.06 10.16 -12.56
CA ALA A 99 -17.60 9.98 -12.59
C ALA A 99 -16.88 11.04 -13.46
N ARG A 100 -17.56 11.60 -14.47
CA ARG A 100 -17.02 12.71 -15.27
C ARG A 100 -16.96 14.04 -14.52
N TYR A 101 -17.76 14.18 -13.46
CA TYR A 101 -17.93 15.39 -12.66
C TYR A 101 -17.28 15.28 -11.27
N GLN A 102 -16.74 14.11 -10.92
CA GLN A 102 -15.77 14.00 -9.83
C GLN A 102 -14.47 14.64 -10.33
N GLU A 103 -14.37 15.95 -10.16
CA GLU A 103 -13.07 16.60 -10.23
C GLU A 103 -12.20 15.98 -9.13
N GLU A 104 -11.02 15.46 -9.48
CA GLU A 104 -9.98 15.23 -8.50
C GLU A 104 -9.85 16.53 -7.71
N GLU A 105 -9.87 16.46 -6.38
CA GLU A 105 -9.65 17.61 -5.51
C GLU A 105 -8.29 18.19 -5.90
N LYS A 106 -8.31 19.18 -6.80
CA LYS A 106 -7.10 19.86 -7.23
C LYS A 106 -6.57 20.52 -5.98
N GLU A 107 -5.33 20.21 -5.61
CA GLU A 107 -4.59 21.07 -4.71
C GLU A 107 -4.79 22.51 -5.21
N GLU A 108 -5.40 23.37 -4.39
CA GLU A 108 -5.62 24.78 -4.73
C GLU A 108 -4.25 25.48 -4.76
N LEU A 109 -3.51 25.25 -5.83
CA LEU A 109 -2.25 25.91 -6.11
C LEU A 109 -2.55 27.35 -6.51
N ASN A 110 -1.79 28.29 -5.94
CA ASN A 110 -1.86 29.70 -6.32
C ASN A 110 -1.54 29.84 -7.83
N GLU A 111 -2.08 30.87 -8.50
CA GLU A 111 -1.93 31.12 -9.94
C GLU A 111 -0.46 31.05 -10.39
N PHE A 112 0.46 31.52 -9.56
CA PHE A 112 1.90 31.46 -9.79
C PHE A 112 2.46 30.02 -9.76
N GLN A 113 2.02 29.20 -8.81
CA GLN A 113 2.48 27.81 -8.66
C GLN A 113 1.96 26.92 -9.80
N ALA A 114 0.73 27.17 -10.26
CA ALA A 114 0.16 26.50 -11.42
C ALA A 114 0.93 26.85 -12.72
N TRP A 115 1.36 28.11 -12.87
CA TRP A 115 2.16 28.55 -14.01
C TRP A 115 3.56 27.90 -14.01
N ASP A 116 4.26 27.89 -12.88
CA ASP A 116 5.62 27.34 -12.78
C ASP A 116 5.67 25.83 -13.07
N ALA A 117 4.66 25.08 -12.59
CA ALA A 117 4.53 23.64 -12.85
C ALA A 117 4.39 23.28 -14.34
N THR A 118 3.86 24.20 -15.16
CA THR A 118 3.71 23.98 -16.61
C THR A 118 5.02 24.20 -17.37
N GLN A 119 5.93 25.01 -16.84
CA GLN A 119 7.20 25.35 -17.50
C GLN A 119 8.30 24.31 -17.25
N ILE A 120 8.25 23.61 -16.10
CA ILE A 120 9.26 22.61 -15.72
C ILE A 120 9.15 21.31 -16.56
N LYS A 121 8.04 21.08 -17.27
CA LYS A 121 7.80 19.86 -18.07
C LYS A 121 8.38 19.88 -19.50
N ARG A 122 9.41 20.69 -19.79
CA ARG A 122 10.05 20.77 -21.12
C ARG A 122 11.42 20.13 -21.18
#